data_AF-A0A9K3Q8B2-F1
#
_entry.id   AF-A0A9K3Q8B2-F1
#
_cell.length_a   1.000
_cell.length_b   1.000
_cell.length_c   1.000
_cell.angle_alpha   90.00
_cell.angle_beta   90.00
_cell.angle_gamma   90.00
#
_symmetry.space_group_name_H-M   'P 1'
#
loop_
_entity.id
_entity.type
_entity.pdbx_description
1 polymer ?
#
loop_
_entity_poly.entity_id
_entity_poly.type
_entity_poly.pdbx_seq_one_letter_code
_entity_poly.pdbx_strand_id
1 'polypeptide(L)'
;MGSSQSTTISTPTGRTAEQRQFQPLGALLRNDANNNNNNMNDDVINWDQVRQSLREAPEQACLYAHHVEESPLFLALRRSCPVDIAKLLIDEYEDALDHNFQGQTVLDAACKGGSDEDVIKLLLSRRPRFATTVGPNGMLPLHCCRSLGGAKVLIQAYPEGVFQRSRKCGSLPLHHVLRDTQENGNSLELNVELCRVLMEASTDKLPACGLLSRNKKGQTPLCLLIQLLDESMQSSTHNDATNNRTAVTSHLWDFLLSECLPQLMKHNRTFLELHTLIELACCHSQSLMDRALKHFGDQTSQRDQEGRTPLHIAAHIGSCCSTEALESLIQSNPKAPRMTDNEGRLPIDWAAESPHTPVKSLSVLIKGEPRAVDTRDLRDGQYPFVSAAISEQTSINNTYFLLRAKPHVISYFHTP
;
A
#
# COMPACT_ATOMS: atom_id res chain seq x y z
N MET A 1 -77.84 19.48 10.70
CA MET A 1 -76.59 20.13 10.27
C MET A 1 -75.46 19.49 11.04
N GLY A 2 -74.46 18.96 10.34
CA GLY A 2 -73.24 18.40 10.91
C GLY A 2 -73.11 16.88 10.75
N SER A 3 -72.36 16.44 9.74
CA SER A 3 -71.47 15.28 9.84
C SER A 3 -70.52 15.20 8.63
N SER A 4 -69.23 15.21 8.99
CA SER A 4 -68.02 14.74 8.29
C SER A 4 -68.18 13.92 7.00
N GLN A 5 -67.43 14.29 5.95
CA GLN A 5 -67.01 13.35 4.90
C GLN A 5 -65.48 13.37 4.73
N SER A 6 -64.91 12.19 4.92
CA SER A 6 -63.52 11.83 4.70
C SER A 6 -63.24 11.54 3.23
N THR A 7 -62.06 11.93 2.80
CA THR A 7 -61.34 11.56 1.58
C THR A 7 -61.29 10.06 1.29
N THR A 8 -61.54 9.66 0.04
CA THR A 8 -60.87 8.51 -0.60
C THR A 8 -60.63 8.82 -2.09
N ILE A 9 -59.34 8.91 -2.45
CA ILE A 9 -58.84 8.98 -3.81
C ILE A 9 -58.85 7.56 -4.38
N SER A 10 -59.61 7.35 -5.45
CA SER A 10 -59.69 6.10 -6.20
C SER A 10 -58.41 5.85 -6.99
N THR A 11 -57.74 4.73 -6.71
CA THR A 11 -56.70 4.14 -7.58
C THR A 11 -57.37 3.48 -8.80
N PRO A 12 -56.92 3.72 -10.04
CA PRO A 12 -57.34 2.90 -11.16
C PRO A 12 -56.48 1.65 -11.20
N THR A 13 -57.06 0.55 -10.74
CA THR A 13 -56.66 -0.81 -11.07
C THR A 13 -56.75 -1.02 -12.59
N GLY A 14 -55.61 -0.98 -13.26
CA GLY A 14 -55.44 -1.38 -14.65
C GLY A 14 -54.38 -2.48 -14.75
N ARG A 15 -54.63 -3.62 -14.08
CA ARG A 15 -53.85 -4.84 -14.30
C ARG A 15 -54.27 -5.44 -15.64
N THR A 16 -53.51 -5.19 -16.69
CA THR A 16 -53.61 -5.95 -17.95
C THR A 16 -52.68 -7.16 -17.88
N ALA A 17 -53.27 -8.31 -18.18
CA ALA A 17 -52.77 -9.66 -18.02
C ALA A 17 -51.71 -10.05 -19.08
N GLU A 18 -50.52 -9.46 -19.01
CA GLU A 18 -49.32 -9.97 -19.71
C GLU A 18 -48.09 -9.98 -18.78
N GLN A 19 -48.26 -10.51 -17.57
CA GLN A 19 -47.13 -11.04 -16.81
C GLN A 19 -46.72 -12.39 -17.43
N ARG A 20 -45.97 -12.35 -18.54
CA ARG A 20 -45.01 -13.43 -18.81
C ARG A 20 -43.90 -13.31 -17.76
N GLN A 21 -43.47 -14.46 -17.24
CA GLN A 21 -42.51 -14.62 -16.14
C GLN A 21 -41.16 -13.96 -16.44
N PHE A 22 -41.05 -12.63 -16.29
CA PHE A 22 -39.78 -11.94 -16.42
C PHE A 22 -39.19 -11.71 -15.03
N GLN A 23 -38.04 -12.33 -14.75
CA GLN A 23 -37.25 -11.95 -13.60
C GLN A 23 -36.77 -10.50 -13.80
N PRO A 24 -36.94 -9.61 -12.82
CA PRO A 24 -36.49 -8.24 -12.96
C PRO A 24 -34.97 -8.21 -13.14
N LEU A 25 -34.47 -7.43 -14.10
CA LEU A 25 -33.04 -7.28 -14.41
C LEU A 25 -32.18 -7.03 -13.15
N GLY A 26 -32.71 -6.26 -12.20
CA GLY A 26 -32.07 -6.04 -10.89
C GLY A 26 -31.84 -7.33 -10.09
N ALA A 27 -32.77 -8.30 -10.11
CA ALA A 27 -32.62 -9.57 -9.42
C ALA A 27 -31.62 -10.51 -10.12
N LEU A 28 -31.56 -10.47 -11.46
CA LEU A 28 -30.54 -11.19 -12.24
C LEU A 28 -29.13 -10.67 -11.94
N LEU A 29 -28.98 -9.34 -11.78
CA LEU A 29 -27.70 -8.71 -11.47
C LEU A 29 -27.33 -8.76 -9.97
N ARG A 30 -28.32 -8.85 -9.06
CA ARG A 30 -28.11 -9.01 -7.61
C ARG A 30 -27.94 -10.47 -7.18
N ASN A 31 -28.34 -11.42 -8.03
CA ASN A 31 -28.30 -12.87 -7.78
C ASN A 31 -29.24 -13.34 -6.65
N ASP A 32 -30.37 -12.64 -6.42
CA ASP A 32 -31.35 -12.96 -5.36
C ASP A 32 -32.12 -14.28 -5.61
N ALA A 33 -31.91 -14.94 -6.76
CA ALA A 33 -32.67 -16.13 -7.15
C ALA A 33 -32.14 -17.47 -6.60
N ASN A 34 -30.94 -17.54 -5.99
CA ASN A 34 -30.31 -18.83 -5.68
C ASN A 34 -29.87 -19.05 -4.21
N ASN A 35 -30.41 -18.28 -3.27
CA ASN A 35 -29.95 -18.25 -1.87
C ASN A 35 -30.37 -19.47 -1.01
N ASN A 36 -30.57 -20.66 -1.61
CA ASN A 36 -30.89 -21.89 -0.87
C ASN A 36 -29.81 -22.97 -0.94
N ASN A 37 -28.68 -22.77 -1.65
CA ASN A 37 -27.61 -23.76 -1.67
C ASN A 37 -26.28 -23.16 -1.21
N ASN A 38 -25.89 -23.52 0.02
CA ASN A 38 -24.56 -23.32 0.60
C ASN A 38 -23.47 -24.02 -0.23
N ASN A 39 -23.04 -23.41 -1.34
CA ASN A 39 -21.79 -23.76 -1.99
C ASN A 39 -21.09 -22.50 -2.49
N MET A 40 -19.90 -22.27 -1.95
CA MET A 40 -18.98 -21.14 -2.21
C MET A 40 -18.34 -21.16 -3.60
N ASN A 41 -19.03 -21.70 -4.62
CA ASN A 41 -18.59 -21.67 -6.01
C ASN A 41 -19.75 -21.20 -6.90
N ASP A 42 -19.47 -20.18 -7.71
CA ASP A 42 -20.26 -19.56 -8.77
C ASP A 42 -21.27 -18.45 -8.40
N ASP A 43 -20.69 -17.29 -8.09
CA ASP A 43 -21.20 -15.92 -8.33
C ASP A 43 -21.30 -15.57 -9.85
N VAL A 44 -21.41 -16.57 -10.73
CA VAL A 44 -21.33 -16.40 -12.19
C VAL A 44 -22.68 -15.93 -12.74
N ILE A 45 -22.75 -14.65 -13.09
CA ILE A 45 -23.91 -14.09 -13.78
C ILE A 45 -23.98 -14.66 -15.19
N ASN A 46 -25.15 -15.19 -15.56
CA ASN A 46 -25.41 -15.61 -16.94
C ASN A 46 -25.69 -14.38 -17.81
N TRP A 47 -24.65 -13.85 -18.44
CA TRP A 47 -24.72 -12.67 -19.31
C TRP A 47 -25.57 -12.90 -20.57
N ASP A 48 -25.69 -14.13 -21.07
CA ASP A 48 -26.56 -14.44 -22.21
C ASP A 48 -28.04 -14.29 -21.84
N GLN A 49 -28.41 -14.69 -20.62
CA GLN A 49 -29.76 -14.49 -20.10
C GLN A 49 -30.06 -13.00 -19.90
N VAL A 50 -29.11 -12.24 -19.36
CA VAL A 50 -29.21 -10.77 -19.23
C VAL A 50 -29.37 -10.12 -20.60
N ARG A 51 -28.61 -10.57 -21.59
CA ARG A 51 -28.69 -10.09 -22.97
C ARG A 51 -30.05 -10.36 -23.61
N GLN A 52 -30.60 -11.55 -23.39
CA GLN A 52 -31.92 -11.91 -23.89
C GLN A 52 -33.01 -11.06 -23.22
N SER A 53 -32.98 -10.90 -21.90
CA SER A 53 -33.93 -10.07 -21.17
C SER A 53 -33.88 -8.59 -21.60
N LEU A 54 -32.69 -8.04 -21.85
CA LEU A 54 -32.54 -6.67 -22.36
C LEU A 54 -33.06 -6.48 -23.78
N ARG A 55 -32.95 -7.50 -24.64
CA ARG A 55 -33.52 -7.46 -26.00
C ARG A 55 -35.05 -7.57 -25.99
N GLU A 56 -35.59 -8.34 -25.06
CA GLU A 56 -37.03 -8.56 -24.95
C GLU A 56 -37.74 -7.40 -24.22
N ALA A 57 -37.07 -6.74 -23.29
CA ALA A 57 -37.60 -5.62 -22.52
C ALA A 57 -36.53 -4.52 -22.27
N PRO A 58 -36.26 -3.63 -23.25
CA PRO A 58 -35.26 -2.57 -23.12
C PRO A 58 -35.61 -1.55 -22.01
N GLU A 59 -36.90 -1.37 -21.72
CA GLU A 59 -37.40 -0.51 -20.64
C GLU A 59 -36.86 -0.89 -19.25
N GLN A 60 -36.40 -2.13 -19.07
CA GLN A 60 -35.77 -2.57 -17.81
C GLN A 60 -34.45 -1.86 -17.52
N ALA A 61 -33.79 -1.30 -18.53
CA ALA A 61 -32.60 -0.45 -18.35
C ALA A 61 -32.92 0.84 -17.58
N CYS A 62 -34.17 1.31 -17.68
CA CYS A 62 -34.66 2.57 -17.11
C CYS A 62 -35.37 2.40 -15.75
N LEU A 63 -35.45 1.18 -15.19
CA LEU A 63 -36.19 0.94 -13.95
C LEU A 63 -35.43 1.49 -12.73
N TYR A 64 -35.56 2.80 -12.52
CA TYR A 64 -35.23 3.47 -11.27
C TYR A 64 -36.38 3.27 -10.29
N ALA A 65 -36.20 2.40 -9.30
CA ALA A 65 -36.98 2.51 -8.08
C ALA A 65 -36.44 3.72 -7.30
N HIS A 66 -37.06 4.88 -7.54
CA HIS A 66 -36.96 6.14 -6.79
C HIS A 66 -36.02 6.09 -5.58
N HIS A 67 -34.77 6.53 -5.77
CA HIS A 67 -33.82 6.87 -4.71
C HIS A 67 -33.38 5.77 -3.73
N VAL A 68 -33.72 4.49 -3.94
CA VAL A 68 -33.33 3.39 -3.03
C VAL A 68 -32.41 2.36 -3.71
N GLU A 69 -32.49 2.19 -5.03
CA GLU A 69 -31.80 1.12 -5.75
C GLU A 69 -30.70 1.63 -6.71
N GLU A 70 -29.59 0.89 -6.80
CA GLU A 70 -28.50 1.17 -7.76
C GLU A 70 -28.95 0.90 -9.20
N SER A 71 -28.52 1.75 -10.14
CA SER A 71 -28.82 1.61 -11.58
C SER A 71 -28.41 0.22 -12.10
N PRO A 72 -29.19 -0.39 -13.01
CA PRO A 72 -28.83 -1.66 -13.65
C PRO A 72 -27.44 -1.62 -14.31
N LEU A 73 -27.07 -0.49 -14.92
CA LEU A 73 -25.72 -0.29 -15.48
C LEU A 73 -24.65 -0.34 -14.38
N PHE A 74 -24.90 0.33 -13.24
CA PHE A 74 -23.97 0.35 -12.12
C PHE A 74 -23.73 -1.05 -11.55
N LEU A 75 -24.80 -1.84 -11.39
CA LEU A 75 -24.72 -3.22 -10.92
C LEU A 75 -23.97 -4.12 -11.90
N ALA A 76 -24.24 -3.98 -13.21
CA ALA A 76 -23.57 -4.73 -14.25
C ALA A 76 -22.05 -4.44 -14.30
N LEU A 77 -21.66 -3.16 -14.23
CA LEU A 77 -20.26 -2.74 -14.24
C LEU A 77 -19.50 -3.22 -12.99
N ARG A 78 -20.14 -3.20 -11.81
CA ARG A 78 -19.54 -3.72 -10.57
C ARG A 78 -19.22 -5.21 -10.65
N ARG A 79 -19.92 -5.95 -11.51
CA ARG A 79 -19.75 -7.39 -11.74
C ARG A 79 -18.89 -7.71 -12.96
N SER A 80 -18.21 -6.71 -13.54
CA SER A 80 -17.39 -6.85 -14.75
C SER A 80 -18.19 -7.35 -15.95
N CYS A 81 -19.21 -6.58 -16.37
CA CYS A 81 -20.03 -6.94 -17.51
C CYS A 81 -19.27 -6.87 -18.86
N PRO A 82 -19.61 -7.75 -19.82
CA PRO A 82 -19.15 -7.64 -21.20
C PRO A 82 -19.46 -6.29 -21.86
N VAL A 83 -18.60 -5.90 -22.82
CA VAL A 83 -18.69 -4.62 -23.54
C VAL A 83 -20.00 -4.46 -24.30
N ASP A 84 -20.54 -5.53 -24.86
CA ASP A 84 -21.80 -5.49 -25.61
C ASP A 84 -23.00 -5.20 -24.71
N ILE A 85 -23.04 -5.77 -23.51
CA ILE A 85 -24.09 -5.48 -22.51
C ILE A 85 -23.96 -4.05 -22.00
N ALA A 86 -22.74 -3.59 -21.71
CA ALA A 86 -22.50 -2.20 -21.32
C ALA A 86 -22.98 -1.22 -22.42
N LYS A 87 -22.70 -1.51 -23.70
CA LYS A 87 -23.17 -0.71 -24.84
C LYS A 87 -24.70 -0.65 -24.89
N LEU A 88 -25.37 -1.80 -24.84
CA LEU A 88 -26.83 -1.85 -24.89
C LEU A 88 -27.47 -1.05 -23.76
N LEU A 89 -26.97 -1.16 -22.53
CA LEU A 89 -27.49 -0.42 -21.39
C LEU A 89 -27.27 1.10 -21.52
N ILE A 90 -26.12 1.52 -22.07
CA ILE A 90 -25.80 2.94 -22.27
C ILE A 90 -26.62 3.53 -23.43
N ASP A 91 -26.81 2.79 -24.51
CA ASP A 91 -27.56 3.24 -25.69
C ASP A 91 -29.05 3.41 -25.38
N GLU A 92 -29.64 2.56 -24.53
CA GLU A 92 -31.05 2.65 -24.12
C GLU A 92 -31.29 3.72 -23.04
N TYR A 93 -30.34 3.94 -22.12
CA TYR A 93 -30.50 4.90 -21.03
C TYR A 93 -29.20 5.68 -20.75
N GLU A 94 -28.99 6.80 -21.45
CA GLU A 94 -27.78 7.61 -21.32
C GLU A 94 -27.64 8.27 -19.94
N ASP A 95 -28.77 8.60 -19.29
CA ASP A 95 -28.80 9.14 -17.93
C ASP A 95 -28.32 8.10 -16.88
N ALA A 96 -28.15 6.83 -17.26
CA ALA A 96 -27.53 5.79 -16.42
C ALA A 96 -26.11 6.16 -15.97
N LEU A 97 -25.45 7.04 -16.73
CA LEU A 97 -24.07 7.42 -16.54
C LEU A 97 -23.84 8.34 -15.33
N ASP A 98 -24.91 8.86 -14.72
CA ASP A 98 -24.82 9.75 -13.58
C ASP A 98 -24.38 9.03 -12.29
N HIS A 99 -24.07 9.82 -11.26
CA HIS A 99 -23.56 9.30 -10.00
C HIS A 99 -24.66 8.55 -9.23
N ASN A 100 -24.29 7.48 -8.52
CA ASN A 100 -25.20 6.82 -7.59
C ASN A 100 -25.50 7.71 -6.36
N PHE A 101 -26.41 7.26 -5.49
CA PHE A 101 -26.78 8.00 -4.26
C PHE A 101 -25.62 8.23 -3.27
N GLN A 102 -24.50 7.51 -3.41
CA GLN A 102 -23.28 7.71 -2.62
C GLN A 102 -22.28 8.66 -3.33
N GLY A 103 -22.64 9.22 -4.48
CA GLY A 103 -21.76 10.05 -5.30
C GLY A 103 -20.69 9.26 -6.06
N GLN A 104 -20.82 7.94 -6.21
CA GLN A 104 -19.90 7.12 -7.02
C GLN A 104 -20.27 7.23 -8.50
N THR A 105 -19.27 7.37 -9.36
CA THR A 105 -19.48 7.34 -10.81
C THR A 105 -19.64 5.90 -11.32
N VAL A 106 -20.27 5.73 -12.47
CA VAL A 106 -20.29 4.43 -13.18
C VAL A 106 -18.88 3.93 -13.51
N LEU A 107 -17.94 4.84 -13.76
CA LEU A 107 -16.54 4.49 -14.01
C LEU A 107 -15.85 3.94 -12.76
N ASP A 108 -16.16 4.46 -11.57
CA ASP A 108 -15.68 3.90 -10.29
C ASP A 108 -16.18 2.46 -10.09
N ALA A 109 -17.44 2.18 -10.46
CA ALA A 109 -18.00 0.83 -10.38
C ALA A 109 -17.30 -0.14 -11.34
N ALA A 110 -17.06 0.28 -12.58
CA ALA A 110 -16.31 -0.50 -13.57
C ALA A 110 -14.87 -0.80 -13.08
N CYS A 111 -14.20 0.21 -12.52
CA CYS A 111 -12.85 0.08 -11.96
C CYS A 111 -12.80 -0.89 -10.78
N LYS A 112 -13.75 -0.78 -9.84
CA LYS A 112 -13.89 -1.70 -8.69
C LYS A 112 -14.27 -3.12 -9.08
N GLY A 113 -15.05 -3.28 -10.15
CA GLY A 113 -15.43 -4.58 -10.68
C GLY A 113 -14.31 -5.28 -11.46
N GLY A 114 -13.23 -4.55 -11.79
CA GLY A 114 -12.17 -5.09 -12.66
C GLY A 114 -12.62 -5.23 -14.11
N SER A 115 -13.46 -4.32 -14.60
CA SER A 115 -13.95 -4.33 -15.98
C SER A 115 -12.81 -4.26 -17.01
N ASP A 116 -13.06 -4.84 -18.18
CA ASP A 116 -12.12 -4.84 -19.29
C ASP A 116 -11.81 -3.42 -19.79
N GLU A 117 -10.64 -3.29 -20.42
CA GLU A 117 -10.15 -2.05 -21.00
C GLU A 117 -11.15 -1.41 -21.98
N ASP A 118 -11.85 -2.24 -22.75
CA ASP A 118 -12.82 -1.80 -23.75
C ASP A 118 -14.07 -1.17 -23.13
N VAL A 119 -14.51 -1.66 -21.96
CA VAL A 119 -15.61 -1.05 -21.20
C VAL A 119 -15.21 0.33 -20.69
N ILE A 120 -13.98 0.45 -20.18
CA ILE A 120 -13.43 1.72 -19.69
C ILE A 120 -13.27 2.72 -20.84
N LYS A 121 -12.76 2.29 -21.99
CA LYS A 121 -12.68 3.11 -23.21
C LYS A 121 -14.06 3.56 -23.69
N LEU A 122 -15.07 2.68 -23.64
CA LEU A 122 -16.44 3.02 -24.00
C LEU A 122 -17.02 4.10 -23.08
N LEU A 123 -16.82 3.98 -21.78
CA LEU A 123 -17.31 4.99 -20.82
C LEU A 123 -16.60 6.33 -21.01
N LEU A 124 -15.29 6.32 -21.26
CA LEU A 124 -14.51 7.54 -21.52
C LEU A 124 -14.83 8.18 -22.88
N SER A 125 -15.17 7.38 -23.91
CA SER A 125 -15.57 7.93 -25.22
C SER A 125 -16.90 8.67 -25.16
N ARG A 126 -17.82 8.22 -24.30
CA ARG A 126 -19.10 8.90 -24.05
C ARG A 126 -18.90 10.13 -23.16
N ARG A 127 -18.14 10.01 -22.07
CA ARG A 127 -17.92 11.10 -21.11
C ARG A 127 -16.45 11.13 -20.64
N PRO A 128 -15.57 11.88 -21.34
CA PRO A 128 -14.15 11.97 -21.00
C PRO A 128 -13.87 12.54 -19.60
N ARG A 129 -14.78 13.37 -19.08
CA ARG A 129 -14.64 14.01 -17.76
C ARG A 129 -14.58 13.00 -16.61
N PHE A 130 -15.11 11.79 -16.79
CA PHE A 130 -15.09 10.76 -15.75
C PHE A 130 -13.70 10.38 -15.26
N ALA A 131 -12.67 10.49 -16.10
CA ALA A 131 -11.28 10.27 -15.65
C ALA A 131 -10.84 11.26 -14.55
N THR A 132 -11.42 12.46 -14.53
CA THR A 132 -11.09 13.55 -13.59
C THR A 132 -12.10 13.68 -12.44
N THR A 133 -13.27 13.04 -12.57
CA THR A 133 -14.33 13.13 -11.57
C THR A 133 -13.91 12.41 -10.30
N VAL A 134 -14.08 13.09 -9.17
CA VAL A 134 -13.80 12.51 -7.86
C VAL A 134 -15.08 11.92 -7.29
N GLY A 135 -15.05 10.63 -6.98
CA GLY A 135 -16.11 9.92 -6.27
C GLY A 135 -16.13 10.23 -4.77
N PRO A 136 -16.84 9.42 -3.96
CA PRO A 136 -16.91 9.63 -2.52
C PRO A 136 -15.53 9.59 -1.90
N ASN A 137 -15.32 10.41 -0.86
CA ASN A 137 -14.02 10.60 -0.21
C ASN A 137 -12.95 11.25 -1.10
N GLY A 138 -13.33 11.86 -2.23
CA GLY A 138 -12.39 12.53 -3.13
C GLY A 138 -11.46 11.57 -3.86
N MET A 139 -11.92 10.35 -4.12
CA MET A 139 -11.13 9.32 -4.81
C MET A 139 -11.36 9.43 -6.31
N LEU A 140 -10.29 9.36 -7.11
CA LEU A 140 -10.41 9.15 -8.56
C LEU A 140 -10.69 7.67 -8.86
N PRO A 141 -11.26 7.35 -10.04
CA PRO A 141 -11.42 5.97 -10.52
C PRO A 141 -10.10 5.17 -10.49
N LEU A 142 -8.97 5.84 -10.72
CA LEU A 142 -7.65 5.23 -10.64
C LEU A 142 -7.31 4.66 -9.24
N HIS A 143 -7.88 5.20 -8.16
CA HIS A 143 -7.63 4.73 -6.79
C HIS A 143 -8.26 3.36 -6.50
N CYS A 144 -9.30 2.98 -7.24
CA CYS A 144 -10.06 1.75 -7.02
C CYS A 144 -9.96 0.76 -8.20
N CYS A 145 -9.05 1.01 -9.14
CA CYS A 145 -8.92 0.19 -10.34
C CYS A 145 -8.33 -1.18 -10.04
N ARG A 146 -9.01 -2.23 -10.52
CA ARG A 146 -8.62 -3.64 -10.39
C ARG A 146 -8.33 -4.31 -11.74
N SER A 147 -8.06 -3.52 -12.78
CA SER A 147 -7.74 -4.00 -14.11
C SER A 147 -6.49 -3.31 -14.64
N LEU A 148 -5.53 -4.08 -15.12
CA LEU A 148 -4.28 -3.54 -15.65
C LEU A 148 -4.52 -2.68 -16.89
N GLY A 149 -5.30 -3.19 -17.85
CA GLY A 149 -5.68 -2.45 -19.06
C GLY A 149 -6.48 -1.20 -18.73
N GLY A 150 -7.41 -1.31 -17.78
CA GLY A 150 -8.17 -0.18 -17.26
C GLY A 150 -7.29 0.92 -16.67
N ALA A 151 -6.34 0.56 -15.81
CA ALA A 151 -5.41 1.51 -15.20
C ALA A 151 -4.56 2.22 -16.26
N LYS A 152 -4.06 1.49 -17.27
CA LYS A 152 -3.29 2.07 -18.39
C LYS A 152 -4.10 3.11 -19.15
N VAL A 153 -5.37 2.81 -19.47
CA VAL A 153 -6.25 3.76 -20.16
C VAL A 153 -6.55 5.00 -19.32
N LEU A 154 -6.80 4.83 -18.02
CA LEU A 154 -7.03 5.95 -17.11
C LEU A 154 -5.81 6.86 -16.98
N ILE A 155 -4.61 6.28 -16.90
CA ILE A 155 -3.35 7.02 -16.84
C ILE A 155 -3.10 7.77 -18.15
N GLN A 156 -3.39 7.15 -19.30
CA GLN A 156 -3.32 7.84 -20.60
C GLN A 156 -4.30 9.02 -20.69
N ALA A 157 -5.52 8.84 -20.16
CA ALA A 157 -6.54 9.88 -20.17
C ALA A 157 -6.22 11.03 -19.20
N TYR A 158 -5.66 10.72 -18.02
CA TYR A 158 -5.33 11.72 -16.99
C TYR A 158 -4.06 11.34 -16.20
N PRO A 159 -2.86 11.64 -16.73
CA PRO A 159 -1.58 11.27 -16.11
C PRO A 159 -1.37 11.89 -14.73
N GLU A 160 -1.81 13.15 -14.53
CA GLU A 160 -1.68 13.85 -13.26
C GLU A 160 -2.51 13.19 -12.13
N GLY A 161 -3.48 12.34 -12.49
CA GLY A 161 -4.31 11.59 -11.55
C GLY A 161 -3.52 10.63 -10.66
N VAL A 162 -2.32 10.21 -11.07
CA VAL A 162 -1.41 9.39 -10.26
C VAL A 162 -0.99 10.10 -8.96
N PHE A 163 -1.01 11.44 -8.95
CA PHE A 163 -0.63 12.27 -7.80
C PHE A 163 -1.82 12.82 -7.01
N GLN A 164 -3.05 12.56 -7.45
CA GLN A 164 -4.23 13.03 -6.75
C GLN A 164 -4.35 12.33 -5.39
N ARG A 165 -4.50 13.12 -4.34
CA ARG A 165 -4.70 12.60 -2.98
C ARG A 165 -6.17 12.43 -2.68
N SER A 166 -6.52 11.29 -2.08
CA SER A 166 -7.85 11.08 -1.52
C SER A 166 -8.12 12.04 -0.36
N ARG A 167 -9.35 12.53 -0.24
CA ARG A 167 -9.74 13.50 0.80
C ARG A 167 -9.71 12.88 2.20
N LYS A 168 -10.12 11.62 2.33
CA LYS A 168 -10.25 10.93 3.63
C LYS A 168 -8.89 10.66 4.27
N CYS A 169 -8.00 9.96 3.57
CA CYS A 169 -6.71 9.53 4.12
C CYS A 169 -5.49 10.23 3.52
N GLY A 170 -5.65 11.10 2.51
CA GLY A 170 -4.52 11.74 1.83
C GLY A 170 -3.67 10.76 1.04
N SER A 171 -4.22 9.59 0.69
CA SER A 171 -3.52 8.51 0.00
C SER A 171 -3.52 8.76 -1.50
N LEU A 172 -2.40 8.46 -2.14
CA LEU A 172 -2.27 8.34 -3.60
C LEU A 172 -2.88 7.01 -4.10
N PRO A 173 -3.18 6.86 -5.39
CA PRO A 173 -3.54 5.56 -5.99
C PRO A 173 -2.57 4.45 -5.64
N LEU A 174 -1.25 4.73 -5.64
CA LEU A 174 -0.22 3.77 -5.28
C LEU A 174 -0.36 3.22 -3.85
N HIS A 175 -0.82 4.04 -2.89
CA HIS A 175 -1.09 3.57 -1.53
C HIS A 175 -2.28 2.62 -1.47
N HIS A 176 -3.28 2.82 -2.34
CA HIS A 176 -4.49 1.99 -2.35
C HIS A 176 -4.19 0.62 -2.93
N VAL A 177 -3.41 0.53 -4.02
CA VAL A 177 -2.98 -0.74 -4.61
C VAL A 177 -2.23 -1.60 -3.57
N LEU A 178 -1.34 -1.00 -2.78
CA LEU A 178 -0.59 -1.69 -1.72
C LEU A 178 -1.42 -1.99 -0.45
N ARG A 179 -2.63 -1.46 -0.32
CA ARG A 179 -3.54 -1.76 0.81
C ARG A 179 -4.63 -2.75 0.47
N ASP A 180 -5.01 -2.87 -0.80
CA ASP A 180 -6.17 -3.70 -1.22
C ASP A 180 -5.88 -5.20 -1.19
N THR A 181 -4.69 -5.61 -0.72
CA THR A 181 -4.24 -7.01 -0.62
C THR A 181 -5.00 -7.84 0.41
N GLN A 182 -5.54 -7.21 1.46
CA GLN A 182 -6.13 -7.92 2.60
C GLN A 182 -7.67 -8.06 2.52
N GLU A 183 -8.37 -7.22 1.75
CA GLU A 183 -9.82 -7.08 1.91
C GLU A 183 -10.68 -7.37 0.66
N ASN A 184 -10.16 -7.33 -0.59
CA ASN A 184 -11.08 -7.29 -1.74
C ASN A 184 -10.69 -8.01 -3.06
N GLY A 185 -9.87 -9.06 -3.03
CA GLY A 185 -9.85 -10.05 -4.13
C GLY A 185 -8.95 -9.75 -5.34
N ASN A 186 -8.05 -8.76 -5.30
CA ASN A 186 -6.97 -8.68 -6.29
C ASN A 186 -5.94 -9.78 -6.05
N SER A 187 -5.50 -10.47 -7.11
CA SER A 187 -4.26 -11.25 -7.05
C SER A 187 -3.09 -10.31 -6.75
N LEU A 188 -2.18 -10.75 -5.88
CA LEU A 188 -1.02 -9.95 -5.49
C LEU A 188 -0.11 -9.65 -6.71
N GLU A 189 -0.07 -10.54 -7.71
CA GLU A 189 0.60 -10.33 -9.00
C GLU A 189 0.06 -9.10 -9.74
N LEU A 190 -1.27 -8.96 -9.80
CA LEU A 190 -1.91 -7.81 -10.41
C LEU A 190 -1.54 -6.52 -9.66
N ASN A 191 -1.48 -6.56 -8.33
CA ASN A 191 -1.07 -5.39 -7.54
C ASN A 191 0.38 -4.98 -7.81
N VAL A 192 1.30 -5.92 -7.98
CA VAL A 192 2.69 -5.62 -8.37
C VAL A 192 2.73 -4.93 -9.73
N GLU A 193 1.99 -5.46 -10.70
CA GLU A 193 1.99 -4.90 -12.05
C GLU A 193 1.27 -3.54 -12.12
N LEU A 194 0.21 -3.34 -11.34
CA LEU A 194 -0.41 -2.03 -11.16
C LEU A 194 0.55 -1.03 -10.52
N CYS A 195 1.35 -1.46 -9.53
CA CYS A 195 2.39 -0.60 -8.94
C CYS A 195 3.43 -0.20 -10.00
N ARG A 196 3.87 -1.14 -10.86
CA ARG A 196 4.81 -0.87 -11.96
C ARG A 196 4.26 0.21 -12.89
N VAL A 197 3.05 0.02 -13.41
CA VAL A 197 2.42 0.97 -14.33
C VAL A 197 2.25 2.36 -13.70
N LEU A 198 1.86 2.44 -12.43
CA LEU A 198 1.73 3.72 -11.73
C LEU A 198 3.09 4.43 -11.54
N MET A 199 4.16 3.67 -11.30
CA MET A 199 5.51 4.25 -11.15
C MET A 199 6.12 4.68 -12.48
N GLU A 200 5.92 3.92 -13.56
CA GLU A 200 6.34 4.31 -14.91
C GLU A 200 5.70 5.64 -15.34
N ALA A 201 4.42 5.82 -14.98
CA ALA A 201 3.68 7.05 -15.24
C ALA A 201 4.17 8.27 -14.44
N SER A 202 4.99 8.06 -13.41
CA SER A 202 5.38 9.09 -12.44
C SER A 202 6.61 9.94 -12.86
N THR A 203 6.98 10.01 -14.14
CA THR A 203 8.31 10.50 -14.57
C THR A 203 8.49 12.02 -14.75
N ASP A 204 9.73 12.43 -14.47
CA ASP A 204 10.52 13.66 -14.71
C ASP A 204 10.16 15.03 -14.10
N LYS A 205 8.90 15.33 -13.75
CA LYS A 205 8.55 16.73 -13.40
C LYS A 205 8.61 17.14 -11.92
N LEU A 206 8.77 16.23 -10.95
CA LEU A 206 8.85 16.60 -9.52
C LEU A 206 9.77 15.66 -8.70
N PRO A 207 10.41 16.16 -7.62
CA PRO A 207 11.76 15.75 -7.24
C PRO A 207 11.86 14.55 -6.28
N ALA A 208 10.78 13.83 -5.98
CA ALA A 208 10.84 12.63 -5.16
C ALA A 208 9.60 11.78 -5.42
N CYS A 209 9.81 10.67 -6.10
CA CYS A 209 8.85 9.64 -6.49
C CYS A 209 7.69 9.47 -5.48
N GLY A 210 6.44 9.32 -5.96
CA GLY A 210 5.26 9.10 -5.12
C GLY A 210 5.43 8.03 -4.03
N LEU A 211 6.42 7.14 -4.18
CA LEU A 211 6.96 6.20 -3.18
C LEU A 211 7.31 6.80 -1.80
N LEU A 212 7.75 8.05 -1.71
CA LEU A 212 8.07 8.71 -0.43
C LEU A 212 6.97 9.68 0.05
N SER A 213 5.89 9.85 -0.72
CA SER A 213 4.80 10.75 -0.34
C SER A 213 4.05 10.18 0.86
N ARG A 214 3.98 10.94 1.95
CA ARG A 214 3.24 10.56 3.16
C ARG A 214 1.75 10.82 3.02
N ASN A 215 0.93 9.86 3.43
CA ASN A 215 -0.51 10.05 3.65
C ASN A 215 -0.77 10.77 4.99
N LYS A 216 -2.05 11.01 5.35
CA LYS A 216 -2.43 11.66 6.63
C LYS A 216 -2.02 10.86 7.88
N LYS A 217 -1.76 9.54 7.74
CA LYS A 217 -1.23 8.69 8.80
C LYS A 217 0.31 8.67 8.84
N GLY A 218 0.98 9.42 7.97
CA GLY A 218 2.44 9.44 7.87
C GLY A 218 3.04 8.26 7.09
N GLN A 219 2.22 7.36 6.56
CA GLN A 219 2.66 6.17 5.81
C GLN A 219 2.99 6.56 4.36
N THR A 220 4.04 5.98 3.81
CA THR A 220 4.44 6.10 2.41
C THR A 220 4.10 4.81 1.65
N PRO A 221 3.97 4.82 0.31
CA PRO A 221 3.78 3.58 -0.44
C PRO A 221 4.93 2.60 -0.21
N LEU A 222 6.15 3.10 -0.11
CA LEU A 222 7.32 2.28 0.17
C LEU A 222 7.23 1.55 1.53
N CYS A 223 6.76 2.22 2.58
CA CYS A 223 6.60 1.55 3.88
C CYS A 223 5.50 0.48 3.84
N LEU A 224 4.43 0.70 3.06
CA LEU A 224 3.37 -0.30 2.85
C LEU A 224 3.89 -1.51 2.06
N LEU A 225 4.68 -1.28 1.01
CA LEU A 225 5.32 -2.35 0.25
C LEU A 225 6.21 -3.22 1.13
N ILE A 226 7.00 -2.60 2.01
CA ILE A 226 7.89 -3.36 2.89
C ILE A 226 7.11 -4.09 3.99
N GLN A 227 6.05 -3.48 4.52
CA GLN A 227 5.16 -4.18 5.44
C GLN A 227 4.53 -5.43 4.79
N LEU A 228 4.08 -5.33 3.54
CA LEU A 228 3.58 -6.49 2.78
C LEU A 228 4.65 -7.56 2.59
N LEU A 229 5.88 -7.14 2.25
CA LEU A 229 7.02 -8.05 2.14
C LEU A 229 7.28 -8.79 3.45
N ASP A 230 7.27 -8.08 4.58
CA ASP A 230 7.50 -8.68 5.89
C ASP A 230 6.36 -9.65 6.30
N GLU A 231 5.10 -9.22 6.17
CA GLU A 231 3.91 -10.06 6.45
C GLU A 231 3.93 -11.35 5.61
N SER A 232 4.30 -11.23 4.34
CA SER A 232 4.37 -12.37 3.43
C SER A 232 5.48 -13.38 3.80
N MET A 233 6.56 -12.92 4.42
CA MET A 233 7.68 -13.76 4.86
C MET A 233 7.39 -14.44 6.20
N GLN A 234 6.69 -13.76 7.12
CA GLN A 234 6.35 -14.28 8.46
C GLN A 234 5.27 -15.38 8.44
N SER A 235 4.32 -15.32 7.50
CA SER A 235 3.20 -16.29 7.38
C SER A 235 3.59 -17.68 6.85
N SER A 236 4.88 -17.93 6.60
CA SER A 236 5.43 -19.16 6.03
C SER A 236 5.48 -20.36 7.00
N THR A 237 5.00 -20.20 8.24
CA THR A 237 5.02 -21.24 9.28
C THR A 237 3.83 -22.22 9.25
N HIS A 238 2.87 -22.11 8.31
CA HIS A 238 1.74 -23.05 8.16
C HIS A 238 1.66 -23.71 6.75
N ASN A 239 2.43 -24.78 6.64
CA ASN A 239 2.64 -25.87 5.68
C ASN A 239 1.95 -26.12 4.32
N ASP A 240 0.90 -25.46 3.81
CA ASP A 240 0.33 -25.89 2.49
C ASP A 240 0.12 -24.78 1.44
N ALA A 241 0.31 -23.49 1.78
CA ALA A 241 0.23 -22.36 0.84
C ALA A 241 1.61 -21.79 0.42
N THR A 242 2.68 -22.53 0.70
CA THR A 242 4.05 -22.00 0.78
C THR A 242 4.68 -21.69 -0.58
N ASN A 243 4.36 -22.44 -1.65
CA ASN A 243 4.97 -22.24 -2.97
C ASN A 243 4.46 -21.02 -3.74
N ASN A 244 3.16 -20.72 -3.68
CA ASN A 244 2.63 -19.52 -4.34
C ASN A 244 3.04 -18.26 -3.59
N ARG A 245 3.12 -18.29 -2.26
CA ARG A 245 3.53 -17.12 -1.47
C ARG A 245 5.02 -16.79 -1.61
N THR A 246 5.90 -17.78 -1.70
CA THR A 246 7.35 -17.54 -1.91
C THR A 246 7.65 -16.95 -3.29
N ALA A 247 6.95 -17.40 -4.34
CA ALA A 247 7.03 -16.78 -5.66
C ALA A 247 6.63 -15.29 -5.59
N VAL A 248 5.54 -15.01 -4.87
CA VAL A 248 5.05 -13.64 -4.72
C VAL A 248 5.96 -12.76 -3.87
N THR A 249 6.55 -13.28 -2.78
CA THR A 249 7.56 -12.52 -2.03
C THR A 249 8.78 -12.24 -2.88
N SER A 250 9.16 -13.16 -3.78
CA SER A 250 10.20 -12.92 -4.78
C SER A 250 9.80 -11.82 -5.75
N HIS A 251 8.61 -11.86 -6.34
CA HIS A 251 8.17 -10.84 -7.28
C HIS A 251 8.11 -9.44 -6.66
N LEU A 252 7.63 -9.31 -5.43
CA LEU A 252 7.63 -8.04 -4.69
C LEU A 252 9.05 -7.56 -4.37
N TRP A 253 9.95 -8.48 -4.02
CA TRP A 253 11.35 -8.17 -3.74
C TRP A 253 12.09 -7.74 -5.02
N ASP A 254 11.90 -8.46 -6.12
CA ASP A 254 12.48 -8.15 -7.42
C ASP A 254 11.95 -6.80 -7.93
N PHE A 255 10.67 -6.50 -7.70
CA PHE A 255 10.09 -5.18 -7.97
C PHE A 255 10.73 -4.06 -7.14
N LEU A 256 10.95 -4.28 -5.84
CA LEU A 256 11.66 -3.32 -4.98
C LEU A 256 13.07 -3.03 -5.51
N LEU A 257 13.82 -4.06 -5.92
CA LEU A 257 15.20 -3.92 -6.39
C LEU A 257 15.33 -3.34 -7.80
N SER A 258 14.45 -3.75 -8.72
CA SER A 258 14.54 -3.35 -10.14
C SER A 258 13.93 -1.99 -10.44
N GLU A 259 12.83 -1.64 -9.77
CA GLU A 259 12.06 -0.44 -10.09
C GLU A 259 12.17 0.63 -8.99
N CYS A 260 11.90 0.27 -7.74
CA CYS A 260 11.83 1.25 -6.64
C CYS A 260 13.21 1.77 -6.27
N LEU A 261 14.19 0.88 -6.07
CA LEU A 261 15.52 1.24 -5.57
C LEU A 261 16.27 2.19 -6.55
N PRO A 262 16.32 1.94 -7.87
CA PRO A 262 16.97 2.86 -8.79
C PRO A 262 16.31 4.25 -8.81
N GLN A 263 14.99 4.33 -8.66
CA GLN A 263 14.28 5.62 -8.58
C GLN A 263 14.64 6.38 -7.30
N LEU A 264 14.78 5.69 -6.17
CA LEU A 264 15.22 6.31 -4.91
C LEU A 264 16.67 6.79 -5.00
N MET A 265 17.55 5.98 -5.59
CA MET A 265 18.97 6.27 -5.76
C MET A 265 19.23 7.45 -6.71
N LYS A 266 18.38 7.68 -7.72
CA LYS A 266 18.48 8.86 -8.62
C LYS A 266 18.42 10.19 -7.84
N HIS A 267 17.61 10.23 -6.79
CA HIS A 267 17.39 11.42 -5.98
C HIS A 267 18.28 11.46 -4.72
N ASN A 268 18.74 10.30 -4.25
CA ASN A 268 19.55 10.18 -3.04
C ASN A 268 20.97 9.67 -3.36
N ARG A 269 21.81 10.55 -3.95
CA ARG A 269 23.18 10.20 -4.39
C ARG A 269 24.18 9.90 -3.27
N THR A 270 23.75 9.93 -2.02
CA THR A 270 24.61 9.86 -0.82
C THR A 270 24.75 8.46 -0.26
N PHE A 271 23.80 7.56 -0.54
CA PHE A 271 23.73 6.22 0.04
C PHE A 271 23.96 5.14 -1.02
N LEU A 272 24.50 4.00 -0.61
CA LEU A 272 24.51 2.77 -1.41
C LEU A 272 23.16 2.06 -1.31
N GLU A 273 22.95 1.04 -2.13
CA GLU A 273 21.73 0.22 -2.14
C GLU A 273 21.40 -0.35 -0.75
N LEU A 274 22.40 -0.95 -0.09
CA LEU A 274 22.19 -1.55 1.23
C LEU A 274 21.88 -0.51 2.30
N HIS A 275 22.58 0.64 2.33
CA HIS A 275 22.29 1.72 3.28
C HIS A 275 20.85 2.20 3.12
N THR A 276 20.42 2.39 1.87
CA THR A 276 19.08 2.82 1.53
C THR A 276 18.05 1.79 2.01
N LEU A 277 18.24 0.51 1.72
CA LEU A 277 17.32 -0.55 2.17
C LEU A 277 17.21 -0.64 3.70
N ILE A 278 18.31 -0.46 4.42
CA ILE A 278 18.34 -0.47 5.89
C ILE A 278 17.59 0.73 6.46
N GLU A 279 17.89 1.93 5.96
CA GLU A 279 17.23 3.18 6.37
C GLU A 279 15.72 3.10 6.16
N LEU A 280 15.30 2.51 5.04
CA LEU A 280 13.90 2.49 4.64
C LEU A 280 13.08 1.48 5.43
N ALA A 281 13.59 0.26 5.66
CA ALA A 281 12.83 -0.73 6.42
C ALA A 281 13.51 -2.04 6.82
N CYS A 282 14.60 -2.48 6.19
CA CYS A 282 15.15 -3.82 6.47
C CYS A 282 15.57 -3.99 7.94
N CYS A 283 15.81 -2.89 8.66
CA CYS A 283 16.08 -2.88 10.09
C CYS A 283 14.94 -3.50 10.94
N HIS A 284 13.68 -3.46 10.52
CA HIS A 284 12.53 -3.92 11.33
C HIS A 284 12.38 -5.45 11.38
N SER A 285 12.96 -6.18 10.43
CA SER A 285 12.75 -7.62 10.26
C SER A 285 14.04 -8.34 9.88
N GLN A 286 14.38 -9.38 10.64
CA GLN A 286 15.55 -10.22 10.37
C GLN A 286 15.48 -10.84 8.97
N SER A 287 14.32 -11.34 8.57
CA SER A 287 14.16 -12.03 7.28
C SER A 287 14.39 -11.09 6.09
N LEU A 288 13.96 -9.84 6.19
CA LEU A 288 14.23 -8.82 5.17
C LEU A 288 15.70 -8.40 5.17
N MET A 289 16.31 -8.27 6.35
CA MET A 289 17.73 -7.98 6.47
C MET A 289 18.59 -9.09 5.84
N ASP A 290 18.33 -10.35 6.17
CA ASP A 290 19.07 -11.50 5.63
C ASP A 290 18.95 -11.58 4.10
N ARG A 291 17.76 -11.27 3.56
CA ARG A 291 17.55 -11.20 2.11
C ARG A 291 18.33 -10.04 1.49
N ALA A 292 18.32 -8.85 2.09
CA ALA A 292 19.13 -7.72 1.63
C ALA A 292 20.63 -8.05 1.64
N LEU A 293 21.12 -8.66 2.73
CA LEU A 293 22.52 -9.08 2.88
C LEU A 293 22.92 -10.16 1.88
N LYS A 294 22.01 -11.03 1.45
CA LYS A 294 22.28 -12.01 0.40
C LYS A 294 22.55 -11.34 -0.97
N HIS A 295 21.88 -10.23 -1.27
CA HIS A 295 22.04 -9.52 -2.54
C HIS A 295 23.17 -8.49 -2.52
N PHE A 296 23.37 -7.80 -1.39
CA PHE A 296 24.29 -6.67 -1.25
C PHE A 296 25.32 -6.87 -0.12
N GLY A 297 25.64 -8.11 0.22
CA GLY A 297 26.55 -8.44 1.33
C GLY A 297 27.96 -7.88 1.15
N ASP A 298 28.38 -7.67 -0.09
CA ASP A 298 29.62 -6.98 -0.47
C ASP A 298 29.64 -5.50 -0.04
N GLN A 299 28.48 -4.87 0.13
CA GLN A 299 28.34 -3.48 0.56
C GLN A 299 28.44 -3.29 2.09
N THR A 300 28.46 -4.38 2.88
CA THR A 300 28.49 -4.32 4.36
C THR A 300 29.71 -3.61 4.95
N SER A 301 30.79 -3.50 4.18
CA SER A 301 32.02 -2.79 4.55
C SER A 301 32.18 -1.44 3.85
N GLN A 302 31.31 -1.12 2.90
CA GLN A 302 31.39 0.12 2.15
C GLN A 302 30.89 1.28 3.02
N ARG A 303 31.53 2.42 2.85
CA ARG A 303 31.25 3.64 3.61
C ARG A 303 30.54 4.62 2.70
N ASP A 304 29.49 5.27 3.21
CA ASP A 304 28.82 6.37 2.50
C ASP A 304 29.70 7.63 2.48
N GLN A 305 29.15 8.75 1.98
CA GLN A 305 29.89 10.02 1.89
C GLN A 305 30.32 10.58 3.26
N GLU A 306 29.60 10.22 4.33
CA GLU A 306 29.91 10.59 5.71
C GLU A 306 30.80 9.56 6.40
N GLY A 307 31.28 8.55 5.68
CA GLY A 307 32.11 7.48 6.23
C GLY A 307 31.33 6.41 6.97
N ARG A 308 29.99 6.45 6.96
CA ARG A 308 29.13 5.54 7.72
C ARG A 308 29.01 4.20 7.00
N THR A 309 29.18 3.11 7.75
CA THR A 309 28.86 1.75 7.29
C THR A 309 27.36 1.47 7.44
N PRO A 310 26.83 0.43 6.78
CA PRO A 310 25.44 -0.02 6.98
C PRO A 310 25.04 -0.22 8.46
N LEU A 311 26.00 -0.64 9.31
CA LEU A 311 25.77 -0.80 10.74
C LEU A 311 25.58 0.53 11.47
N HIS A 312 26.21 1.62 11.03
CA HIS A 312 25.96 2.96 11.60
C HIS A 312 24.52 3.40 11.32
N ILE A 313 24.03 3.16 10.09
CA ILE A 313 22.64 3.49 9.72
C ILE A 313 21.67 2.68 10.57
N ALA A 314 21.87 1.36 10.69
CA ALA A 314 21.03 0.51 11.52
C ALA A 314 21.04 0.92 13.01
N ALA A 315 22.21 1.30 13.53
CA ALA A 315 22.36 1.80 14.89
C ALA A 315 21.64 3.14 15.13
N HIS A 316 21.65 4.04 14.14
CA HIS A 316 21.00 5.34 14.21
C HIS A 316 19.46 5.24 14.22
N ILE A 317 18.89 4.22 13.58
CA ILE A 317 17.44 4.01 13.53
C ILE A 317 16.85 3.71 14.93
N GLY A 318 17.67 3.24 15.88
CA GLY A 318 17.30 3.10 17.29
C GLY A 318 16.13 2.12 17.51
N SER A 319 15.04 2.58 18.12
CA SER A 319 13.87 1.77 18.49
C SER A 319 13.21 1.01 17.34
N CYS A 320 13.37 1.49 16.12
CA CYS A 320 12.77 0.88 14.93
C CYS A 320 13.61 -0.29 14.37
N CYS A 321 14.86 -0.44 14.81
CA CYS A 321 15.71 -1.56 14.39
C CYS A 321 15.51 -2.79 15.30
N SER A 322 15.16 -3.92 14.71
CA SER A 322 15.16 -5.22 15.37
C SER A 322 16.58 -5.62 15.78
N THR A 323 16.69 -6.27 16.94
CA THR A 323 17.99 -6.70 17.46
C THR A 323 18.62 -7.79 16.61
N GLU A 324 17.77 -8.61 16.01
CA GLU A 324 18.10 -9.73 15.15
C GLU A 324 18.68 -9.23 13.82
N ALA A 325 18.15 -8.14 13.25
CA ALA A 325 18.75 -7.52 12.06
C ALA A 325 20.15 -6.93 12.33
N LEU A 326 20.38 -6.34 13.52
CA LEU A 326 21.72 -5.91 13.94
C LEU A 326 22.68 -7.10 14.06
N GLU A 327 22.22 -8.21 14.63
CA GLU A 327 23.02 -9.43 14.72
C GLU A 327 23.40 -9.97 13.33
N SER A 328 22.46 -10.03 12.39
CA SER A 328 22.73 -10.42 11.00
C SER A 328 23.77 -9.52 10.31
N LEU A 329 23.68 -8.20 10.50
CA LEU A 329 24.67 -7.25 9.98
C LEU A 329 26.08 -7.49 10.54
N ILE A 330 26.19 -7.71 11.85
CA ILE A 330 27.47 -7.99 12.52
C ILE A 330 28.03 -9.35 12.10
N GLN A 331 27.18 -10.37 11.93
CA GLN A 331 27.60 -11.67 11.43
C GLN A 331 28.16 -11.59 10.00
N SER A 332 27.52 -10.78 9.15
CA SER A 332 27.97 -10.57 7.77
C SER A 332 29.29 -9.78 7.69
N ASN A 333 29.48 -8.78 8.56
CA ASN A 333 30.74 -8.05 8.68
C ASN A 333 31.17 -7.86 10.16
N PRO A 334 31.97 -8.81 10.71
CA PRO A 334 32.42 -8.74 12.10
C PRO A 334 33.33 -7.55 12.44
N LYS A 335 33.86 -6.87 11.42
CA LYS A 335 34.70 -5.67 11.61
C LYS A 335 33.87 -4.39 11.72
N ALA A 336 32.61 -4.40 11.26
CA ALA A 336 31.75 -3.22 11.22
C ALA A 336 31.61 -2.50 12.58
N PRO A 337 31.49 -3.18 13.74
CA PRO A 337 31.40 -2.50 15.04
C PRO A 337 32.62 -1.66 15.42
N ARG A 338 33.78 -1.90 14.78
CA ARG A 338 35.04 -1.19 15.02
C ARG A 338 35.32 -0.06 14.02
N MET A 339 34.54 0.00 12.94
CA MET A 339 34.74 1.00 11.90
C MET A 339 34.13 2.31 12.35
N THR A 340 34.84 3.41 12.16
CA THR A 340 34.33 4.75 12.48
C THR A 340 33.74 5.43 11.24
N ASP A 341 32.86 6.41 11.44
CA ASP A 341 32.49 7.40 10.42
C ASP A 341 33.60 8.45 10.21
N ASN A 342 33.35 9.48 9.39
CA ASN A 342 34.33 10.55 9.14
C ASN A 342 34.58 11.44 10.36
N GLU A 343 33.63 11.46 11.31
CA GLU A 343 33.74 12.16 12.60
C GLU A 343 34.37 11.26 13.68
N GLY A 344 34.89 10.08 13.30
CA GLY A 344 35.52 9.15 14.22
C GLY A 344 34.54 8.43 15.15
N ARG A 345 33.23 8.52 14.90
CA ARG A 345 32.21 7.88 15.74
C ARG A 345 32.01 6.43 15.35
N LEU A 346 31.84 5.58 16.34
CA LEU A 346 31.52 4.17 16.19
C LEU A 346 30.00 3.99 16.08
N PRO A 347 29.50 2.84 15.57
CA PRO A 347 28.06 2.57 15.53
C PRO A 347 27.39 2.63 16.91
N ILE A 348 28.11 2.31 17.99
CA ILE A 348 27.57 2.42 19.35
C ILE A 348 27.27 3.86 19.75
N ASP A 349 28.04 4.83 19.26
CA ASP A 349 27.84 6.25 19.56
C ASP A 349 26.52 6.74 18.94
N TRP A 350 26.27 6.33 17.70
CA TRP A 350 24.99 6.57 17.03
C TRP A 350 23.83 5.90 17.77
N ALA A 351 23.97 4.65 18.19
CA ALA A 351 22.93 3.95 18.96
C ALA A 351 22.69 4.61 20.34
N ALA A 352 23.73 5.13 20.97
CA ALA A 352 23.68 5.81 22.26
C ALA A 352 22.97 7.16 22.17
N GLU A 353 23.17 7.92 21.08
CA GLU A 353 22.52 9.22 20.84
C GLU A 353 21.06 9.06 20.36
N SER A 354 20.72 7.92 19.76
CA SER A 354 19.43 7.67 19.11
C SER A 354 18.27 7.48 20.10
N PRO A 355 17.07 7.99 19.75
CA PRO A 355 15.92 7.96 20.64
C PRO A 355 15.43 6.54 20.88
N HIS A 356 15.08 6.25 22.15
CA HIS A 356 14.46 4.99 22.57
C HIS A 356 15.19 3.70 22.13
N THR A 357 16.50 3.74 21.87
CA THR A 357 17.29 2.56 21.51
C THR A 357 17.10 1.45 22.55
N PRO A 358 16.70 0.22 22.16
CA PRO A 358 16.55 -0.87 23.09
C PRO A 358 17.90 -1.25 23.71
N VAL A 359 17.93 -1.49 25.02
CA VAL A 359 19.15 -1.92 25.74
C VAL A 359 19.76 -3.17 25.09
N LYS A 360 18.93 -4.07 24.56
CA LYS A 360 19.37 -5.27 23.84
C LYS A 360 20.17 -4.91 22.57
N SER A 361 19.80 -3.86 21.83
CA SER A 361 20.56 -3.36 20.67
C SER A 361 21.94 -2.87 21.08
N LEU A 362 22.05 -2.09 22.17
CA LEU A 362 23.34 -1.71 22.74
C LEU A 362 24.16 -2.94 23.16
N SER A 363 23.51 -3.94 23.78
CA SER A 363 24.18 -5.18 24.20
C SER A 363 24.78 -5.95 23.01
N VAL A 364 24.10 -5.97 21.86
CA VAL A 364 24.57 -6.61 20.63
C VAL A 364 25.81 -5.89 20.09
N LEU A 365 25.78 -4.56 20.05
CA LEU A 365 26.94 -3.75 19.61
C LEU A 365 28.15 -3.92 20.54
N ILE A 366 27.94 -3.95 21.86
CA ILE A 366 29.00 -4.19 22.86
C ILE A 366 29.60 -5.60 22.70
N LYS A 367 28.78 -6.62 22.43
CA LYS A 367 29.30 -7.97 22.15
C LYS A 367 30.17 -7.99 20.90
N GLY A 368 29.80 -7.22 19.87
CA GLY A 368 30.57 -7.09 18.63
C GLY A 368 31.90 -6.34 18.83
N GLU A 369 31.89 -5.26 19.60
CA GLU A 369 33.12 -4.56 20.03
C GLU A 369 33.06 -4.06 21.48
N PRO A 370 33.63 -4.82 22.45
CA PRO A 370 33.57 -4.45 23.87
C PRO A 370 34.37 -3.19 24.23
N ARG A 371 35.39 -2.84 23.42
CA ARG A 371 36.18 -1.63 23.61
C ARG A 371 35.45 -0.38 23.13
N ALA A 372 34.41 -0.50 22.31
CA ALA A 372 33.68 0.67 21.82
C ALA A 372 33.10 1.53 22.96
N VAL A 373 32.80 0.91 24.12
CA VAL A 373 32.30 1.62 25.31
C VAL A 373 33.36 2.51 25.99
N ASP A 374 34.64 2.20 25.82
CA ASP A 374 35.77 2.96 26.37
C ASP A 374 36.47 3.88 25.36
N THR A 375 36.02 3.85 24.10
CA THR A 375 36.46 4.79 23.07
C THR A 375 35.67 6.09 23.20
N ARG A 376 36.37 7.22 23.15
CA ARG A 376 35.75 8.54 23.06
C ARG A 376 35.52 8.90 21.60
N ASP A 377 34.36 9.47 21.28
CA ASP A 377 34.14 10.03 19.96
C ASP A 377 35.16 11.15 19.66
N LEU A 378 35.50 11.35 18.39
CA LEU A 378 36.42 12.43 18.00
C LEU A 378 35.71 13.78 17.85
N ARG A 379 34.37 13.77 17.72
CA ARG A 379 33.55 14.97 17.57
C ARG A 379 33.55 15.81 18.85
N ASP A 380 33.15 15.20 19.96
CA ASP A 380 32.93 15.88 21.24
C ASP A 380 33.93 15.42 22.32
N GLY A 381 34.71 14.37 22.06
CA GLY A 381 35.61 13.77 23.04
C GLY A 381 34.85 13.04 24.15
N GLN A 382 33.61 12.62 23.89
CA GLN A 382 32.72 12.05 24.90
C GLN A 382 32.71 10.53 24.86
N TYR A 383 32.49 9.93 26.03
CA TYR A 383 32.19 8.50 26.11
C TYR A 383 30.74 8.24 25.69
N PRO A 384 30.42 7.05 25.15
CA PRO A 384 29.07 6.74 24.68
C PRO A 384 27.98 6.92 25.76
N PHE A 385 28.31 6.64 27.03
CA PHE A 385 27.36 6.83 28.14
C PHE A 385 27.04 8.31 28.39
N VAL A 386 27.97 9.22 28.10
CA VAL A 386 27.77 10.68 28.21
C VAL A 386 26.90 11.15 27.05
N SER A 387 27.18 10.71 25.83
CA SER A 387 26.34 11.01 24.66
C SER A 387 24.90 10.54 24.88
N ALA A 388 24.72 9.34 25.47
CA ALA A 388 23.42 8.85 25.91
C ALA A 388 22.79 9.64 27.06
N ALA A 389 23.56 10.34 27.89
CA ALA A 389 23.02 11.16 28.99
C ALA A 389 22.62 12.57 28.54
N ILE A 390 23.30 13.11 27.51
CA ILE A 390 23.04 14.45 26.98
C ILE A 390 21.83 14.45 26.05
N SER A 391 21.61 13.37 25.28
CA SER A 391 20.45 13.27 24.41
C SER A 391 19.15 13.29 25.23
N GLU A 392 18.25 14.22 24.95
CA GLU A 392 17.00 14.37 25.72
C GLU A 392 16.01 13.21 25.51
N GLN A 393 16.20 12.44 24.43
CA GLN A 393 15.25 11.41 23.98
C GLN A 393 15.71 9.97 24.30
N THR A 394 16.89 9.82 24.91
CA THR A 394 17.43 8.53 25.31
C THR A 394 16.90 8.11 26.67
N SER A 395 16.80 6.80 26.90
CA SER A 395 16.41 6.29 28.21
C SER A 395 17.58 6.41 29.18
N ILE A 396 17.32 6.85 30.41
CA ILE A 396 18.30 6.79 31.51
C ILE A 396 18.86 5.36 31.71
N ASN A 397 18.08 4.35 31.33
CA ASN A 397 18.52 2.95 31.34
C ASN A 397 19.69 2.71 30.39
N ASN A 398 19.75 3.39 29.24
CA ASN A 398 20.85 3.27 28.29
C ASN A 398 22.14 3.87 28.86
N THR A 399 22.06 5.05 29.48
CA THR A 399 23.17 5.66 30.22
C THR A 399 23.69 4.71 31.30
N TYR A 400 22.79 4.20 32.16
CA TYR A 400 23.18 3.30 33.24
C TYR A 400 23.74 1.97 32.71
N PHE A 401 23.18 1.45 31.62
CA PHE A 401 23.66 0.21 31.00
C PHE A 401 25.07 0.36 30.43
N LEU A 402 25.33 1.41 29.66
CA LEU A 402 26.65 1.71 29.10
C LEU A 402 27.68 1.95 30.21
N LEU A 403 27.29 2.68 31.26
CA LEU A 403 28.13 2.90 32.43
C LEU A 403 28.45 1.61 33.19
N ARG A 404 27.44 0.75 33.39
CA ARG A 404 27.61 -0.55 34.07
C ARG A 404 28.49 -1.51 33.27
N ALA A 405 28.47 -1.43 31.94
CA ALA A 405 29.32 -2.26 31.09
C ALA A 405 30.82 -1.99 31.37
N LYS A 406 31.20 -0.74 31.68
CA LYS A 406 32.59 -0.34 31.96
C LYS A 406 32.67 0.77 33.03
N PRO A 407 32.45 0.50 34.33
CA PRO A 407 32.34 1.55 35.35
C PRO A 407 33.61 2.39 35.57
N HIS A 408 34.78 1.83 35.22
CA HIS A 408 36.07 2.50 35.38
C HIS A 408 36.25 3.73 34.49
N VAL A 409 35.41 3.93 33.46
CA VAL A 409 35.43 5.18 32.68
C VAL A 409 35.17 6.41 33.56
N ILE A 410 34.47 6.25 34.69
CA ILE A 410 34.28 7.34 35.67
C ILE A 410 35.57 7.65 36.43
N SER A 411 36.42 6.65 36.72
CA SER A 411 37.65 6.86 37.50
C SER A 411 38.68 7.75 36.78
N TYR A 412 38.61 7.87 35.46
CA TYR A 412 39.46 8.80 34.69
C TYR A 412 39.09 10.27 34.89
N PHE A 413 37.89 10.59 35.41
CA PHE A 413 37.53 11.95 35.80
C PHE A 413 38.15 12.37 37.16
N HIS A 414 38.79 11.43 37.87
CA HIS A 414 39.31 11.64 39.22
C HIS A 414 40.85 11.63 39.34
N THR A 415 41.59 11.53 38.23
CA THR A 415 43.04 11.77 38.28
C THR A 415 43.31 13.28 38.13
N PRO A 416 43.83 13.95 39.18
CA PRO A 416 44.15 15.39 39.15
C PRO A 416 45.26 15.77 38.18
#